data_AF-A0A1C0UYP3-F1
#
_entry.id   AF-A0A1C0UYP3-F1
#
_cell.length_a   1.000
_cell.length_b   1.000
_cell.length_c   1.000
_cell.angle_alpha   90.00
_cell.angle_beta   90.00
_cell.angle_gamma   90.00
#
_symmetry.space_group_name_H-M   'P 1'
#
loop_
_entity.id
_entity.type
_entity.pdbx_description
1 polymer ?
#
loop_
_entity_poly.entity_id
_entity_poly.type
_entity_poly.pdbx_seq_one_letter_code
_entity_poly.pdbx_strand_id
1 'polypeptide(L)'
;MRFANALEGDYPPKEYRVDPHNFSEDDLANLIFLISKNASETEIDSFLRHNLSLLSFTSAFFRTGHHDSWIIKQPIIKPSGFVNGTGKIPDYLFAGENSDGVTWWVVDLKSPTDRLYKEDKNGRIVETAQLASGISQIRDYIDYCTKNQGYIRGALEVKSFASPFGVLIIGRESELKQDLRKQAYKAQFNNYTHNIQIRTYDSFLRQIEFYSRSSYKLPFLAKLYKLFFIREELSPWDRWCKYSSSED
;
A
#
# COMPACT_ATOMS: atom_id res chain seq x y z
N MET A 1 5.52 -6.05 -28.28
CA MET A 1 4.19 -6.42 -28.80
C MET A 1 3.17 -5.58 -28.05
N ARG A 2 2.62 -4.52 -28.65
CA ARG A 2 1.53 -3.74 -28.05
C ARG A 2 0.25 -4.53 -28.33
N PHE A 3 -0.44 -4.99 -27.29
CA PHE A 3 -1.77 -5.56 -27.47
C PHE A 3 -2.67 -4.46 -28.02
N ALA A 4 -3.10 -4.63 -29.28
CA ALA A 4 -4.08 -3.76 -29.89
C ALA A 4 -5.43 -3.98 -29.20
N ASN A 5 -6.14 -2.88 -28.93
CA ASN A 5 -7.51 -2.74 -28.43
C ASN A 5 -7.68 -2.32 -26.96
N ALA A 6 -6.80 -1.47 -26.41
CA ALA A 6 -7.26 -0.52 -25.42
C ALA A 6 -7.89 0.68 -26.15
N LEU A 7 -9.18 0.91 -25.96
CA LEU A 7 -9.87 2.08 -26.47
C LEU A 7 -9.47 3.33 -25.67
N GLU A 8 -9.67 4.49 -26.27
CA GLU A 8 -9.45 5.79 -25.61
C GLU A 8 -10.39 5.93 -24.40
N GLY A 9 -9.85 5.69 -23.20
CA GLY A 9 -10.59 5.73 -21.94
C GLY A 9 -10.51 4.49 -21.06
N ASP A 10 -9.87 3.40 -21.52
CA ASP A 10 -9.70 2.19 -20.70
C ASP A 10 -8.71 2.40 -19.54
N TYR A 11 -7.84 3.39 -19.68
CA TYR A 11 -6.87 3.78 -18.66
C TYR A 11 -7.25 5.09 -17.99
N PRO A 12 -6.85 5.27 -16.70
CA PRO A 12 -6.98 6.56 -16.05
C PRO A 12 -6.21 7.67 -16.79
N PRO A 13 -6.62 8.94 -16.64
CA PRO A 13 -5.95 10.09 -17.24
C PRO A 13 -4.45 10.15 -16.96
N LYS A 14 -3.67 10.62 -17.94
CA LYS A 14 -2.19 10.58 -17.89
C LYS A 14 -1.61 11.48 -16.79
N GLU A 15 -2.32 12.52 -16.38
CA GLU A 15 -1.95 13.41 -15.28
C GLU A 15 -1.89 12.71 -13.93
N TYR A 16 -2.60 11.59 -13.76
CA TYR A 16 -2.51 10.76 -12.56
C TYR A 16 -1.45 9.67 -12.68
N ARG A 17 -0.86 9.47 -13.88
CA ARG A 17 0.11 8.41 -14.10
C ARG A 17 1.38 8.69 -13.31
N VAL A 18 1.89 7.66 -12.66
CA VAL A 18 3.11 7.68 -11.87
C VAL A 18 4.07 6.64 -12.43
N ASP A 19 5.31 7.05 -12.72
CA ASP A 19 6.38 6.12 -13.07
C ASP A 19 6.93 5.51 -11.77
N PRO A 20 6.76 4.19 -11.54
CA PRO A 20 7.22 3.54 -10.31
C PRO A 20 8.75 3.56 -10.14
N HIS A 21 9.50 3.92 -11.19
CA HIS A 21 10.96 4.02 -11.15
C HIS A 21 11.48 5.45 -11.00
N ASN A 22 10.58 6.44 -10.92
CA ASN A 22 10.96 7.85 -10.79
C ASN A 22 11.06 8.27 -9.32
N PHE A 23 11.99 7.68 -8.59
CA PHE A 23 12.39 8.12 -7.24
C PHE A 23 13.90 7.89 -7.05
N SER A 24 14.52 8.71 -6.20
CA SER A 24 15.94 8.68 -5.91
C SER A 24 16.27 7.80 -4.70
N GLU A 25 17.57 7.55 -4.51
CA GLU A 25 18.09 6.91 -3.29
C GLU A 25 17.72 7.69 -2.03
N ASP A 26 17.82 9.01 -2.11
CA ASP A 26 17.51 9.91 -1.01
C ASP A 26 16.02 9.86 -0.65
N ASP A 27 15.12 9.71 -1.62
CA ASP A 27 13.67 9.60 -1.33
C ASP A 27 13.38 8.35 -0.50
N LEU A 28 13.96 7.20 -0.85
CA LEU A 28 13.78 6.00 -0.05
C LEU A 28 14.45 6.13 1.32
N ALA A 29 15.68 6.66 1.37
CA ALA A 29 16.40 6.87 2.63
C ALA A 29 15.62 7.80 3.58
N ASN A 30 15.00 8.85 3.04
CA ASN A 30 14.16 9.78 3.78
C ASN A 30 12.89 9.10 4.31
N LEU A 31 12.22 8.28 3.50
CA LEU A 31 11.06 7.51 3.98
C LEU A 31 11.45 6.57 5.12
N ILE A 32 12.56 5.84 4.96
CA ILE A 32 13.11 4.97 6.02
C ILE A 32 13.40 5.78 7.28
N PHE A 33 14.03 6.94 7.13
CA PHE A 33 14.36 7.83 8.24
C PHE A 33 13.10 8.28 8.99
N LEU A 34 12.10 8.81 8.28
CA LEU A 34 10.82 9.24 8.87
C LEU A 34 10.18 8.12 9.68
N ILE A 35 10.10 6.93 9.10
CA ILE A 35 9.50 5.78 9.78
C ILE A 35 10.34 5.36 11.00
N SER A 36 11.67 5.35 10.89
CA SER A 36 12.57 4.99 12.00
C SER A 36 12.51 5.97 13.17
N LYS A 37 12.16 7.24 12.89
CA LYS A 37 11.98 8.30 13.87
C LYS A 37 10.55 8.40 14.40
N ASN A 38 9.68 7.45 14.06
CA ASN A 38 8.30 7.44 14.50
C ASN A 38 7.54 8.70 14.07
N ALA A 39 7.78 9.18 12.85
CA ALA A 39 7.06 10.29 12.27
C ALA A 39 5.54 10.06 12.31
N SER A 40 4.78 11.12 12.45
CA SER A 40 3.32 11.09 12.45
C SER A 40 2.75 10.68 11.08
N GLU A 41 1.48 10.28 11.08
CA GLU A 41 0.69 10.02 9.86
C GLU A 41 0.77 11.21 8.89
N THR A 42 0.62 12.44 9.40
CA THR A 42 0.68 13.68 8.60
C THR A 42 2.05 13.93 7.97
N GLU A 43 3.14 13.66 8.70
CA GLU A 43 4.50 13.83 8.15
C GLU A 43 4.78 12.83 7.03
N ILE A 44 4.36 11.58 7.21
CA ILE A 44 4.52 10.54 6.20
C ILE A 44 3.66 10.82 4.99
N ASP A 45 2.39 11.17 5.18
CA ASP A 45 1.49 11.54 4.10
C ASP A 45 2.05 12.74 3.31
N SER A 46 2.46 13.81 4.00
CA SER A 46 3.10 14.97 3.37
C SER A 46 4.31 14.59 2.53
N PHE A 47 5.17 13.70 3.04
CA PHE A 47 6.32 13.20 2.29
C PHE A 47 5.90 12.41 1.04
N LEU A 48 4.95 11.49 1.19
CA LEU A 48 4.51 10.59 0.11
C LEU A 48 3.76 11.34 -1.00
N ARG A 49 3.05 12.42 -0.70
CA ARG A 49 2.42 13.27 -1.72
C ARG A 49 3.39 13.91 -2.72
N HIS A 50 4.64 14.10 -2.30
CA HIS A 50 5.72 14.60 -3.12
C HIS A 50 6.53 13.45 -3.77
N ASN A 51 6.35 12.21 -3.30
CA ASN A 51 7.12 11.04 -3.69
C ASN A 51 6.19 9.87 -4.10
N LEU A 52 5.22 10.15 -4.97
CA LEU A 52 4.17 9.20 -5.35
C LEU A 52 4.70 7.90 -5.97
N SER A 53 5.87 7.93 -6.59
CA SER A 53 6.54 6.75 -7.15
C SER A 53 6.85 5.69 -6.09
N LEU A 54 6.98 6.06 -4.81
CA LEU A 54 7.10 5.09 -3.72
C LEU A 54 5.75 4.40 -3.44
N LEU A 55 4.63 5.12 -3.59
CA LEU A 55 3.28 4.56 -3.38
C LEU A 55 2.86 3.54 -4.42
N SER A 56 3.38 3.61 -5.65
CA SER A 56 2.97 2.68 -6.72
C SER A 56 3.29 1.21 -6.40
N PHE A 57 4.20 0.95 -5.45
CA PHE A 57 4.48 -0.40 -4.96
C PHE A 57 3.39 -0.97 -4.04
N THR A 58 2.29 -0.24 -3.82
CA THR A 58 1.12 -0.76 -3.09
C THR A 58 0.43 -1.91 -3.85
N SER A 59 0.47 -1.92 -5.19
CA SER A 59 -0.04 -3.00 -6.05
C SER A 59 0.57 -4.36 -5.73
N ALA A 60 1.83 -4.38 -5.29
CA ALA A 60 2.56 -5.58 -4.93
C ALA A 60 1.86 -6.41 -3.83
N PHE A 61 1.09 -5.76 -2.95
CA PHE A 61 0.36 -6.46 -1.89
C PHE A 61 -0.73 -7.41 -2.40
N PHE A 62 -1.15 -7.24 -3.65
CA PHE A 62 -2.19 -8.04 -4.31
C PHE A 62 -1.63 -8.93 -5.43
N ARG A 63 -0.29 -9.05 -5.52
CA ARG A 63 0.40 -9.86 -6.55
C ARG A 63 0.03 -9.46 -7.98
N THR A 64 -0.29 -8.18 -8.19
CA THR A 64 -0.55 -7.65 -9.54
C THR A 64 0.76 -7.32 -10.24
N GLY A 65 0.78 -7.38 -11.58
CA GLY A 65 1.94 -7.01 -12.40
C GLY A 65 2.31 -5.53 -12.27
N HIS A 66 3.54 -5.18 -12.67
CA HIS A 66 4.07 -3.80 -12.60
C HIS A 66 4.15 -3.19 -14.01
N HIS A 67 3.00 -2.96 -14.64
CA HIS A 67 2.98 -2.29 -15.94
C HIS A 67 2.91 -0.78 -15.74
N ASP A 68 1.71 -0.26 -15.51
CA ASP A 68 1.45 1.15 -15.25
C ASP A 68 0.69 1.38 -13.94
N SER A 69 0.86 2.57 -13.37
CA SER A 69 0.28 2.99 -12.10
C SER A 69 -0.27 4.40 -12.19
N TRP A 70 -1.40 4.64 -11.53
CA TRP A 70 -2.02 5.96 -11.41
C TRP A 70 -2.38 6.23 -9.96
N ILE A 71 -2.10 7.44 -9.47
CA ILE A 71 -2.38 7.81 -8.09
C ILE A 71 -3.09 9.16 -8.06
N ILE A 72 -4.26 9.18 -7.43
CA ILE A 72 -5.03 10.39 -7.14
C ILE A 72 -4.89 10.67 -5.64
N LYS A 73 -4.31 11.81 -5.30
CA LYS A 73 -4.08 12.26 -3.91
C LYS A 73 -5.34 12.88 -3.36
N GLN A 74 -5.75 12.46 -2.16
CA GLN A 74 -6.90 13.00 -1.45
C GLN A 74 -8.13 13.27 -2.32
N PRO A 75 -8.58 12.28 -3.12
CA PRO A 75 -9.73 12.48 -3.97
C PRO A 75 -10.95 12.71 -3.10
N ILE A 76 -11.63 13.82 -3.35
CA ILE A 76 -12.92 14.07 -2.72
C ILE A 76 -13.93 13.09 -3.33
N ILE A 77 -14.24 12.02 -2.59
CA ILE A 77 -15.30 11.08 -2.95
C ILE A 77 -16.61 11.58 -2.31
N LYS A 78 -17.15 12.66 -2.89
CA LYS A 78 -18.35 13.38 -2.39
C LYS A 78 -19.61 12.97 -3.16
N PRO A 79 -20.80 12.95 -2.52
CA PRO A 79 -22.06 12.82 -3.26
C PRO A 79 -22.49 14.17 -3.83
N SER A 80 -22.89 14.24 -5.09
CA SER A 80 -23.73 15.34 -5.58
C SER A 80 -25.12 15.22 -4.94
N GLY A 81 -25.37 15.95 -3.85
CA GLY A 81 -26.70 16.00 -3.19
C GLY A 81 -26.68 15.97 -1.65
N PHE A 82 -25.54 15.66 -1.01
CA PHE A 82 -25.42 15.79 0.45
C PHE A 82 -25.10 17.25 0.81
N VAL A 83 -26.15 18.00 1.17
CA VAL A 83 -26.03 19.40 1.62
C VAL A 83 -25.36 19.51 3.00
N ASN A 84 -25.39 18.44 3.82
CA ASN A 84 -24.95 18.45 5.22
C ASN A 84 -23.98 17.30 5.62
N GLY A 85 -23.15 16.81 4.70
CA GLY A 85 -22.11 15.81 5.02
C GLY A 85 -20.73 16.24 4.54
N THR A 86 -19.71 16.12 5.41
CA THR A 86 -18.31 16.18 4.98
C THR A 86 -18.06 15.00 4.05
N GLY A 87 -17.62 15.26 2.80
CA GLY A 87 -17.22 14.20 1.88
C GLY A 87 -16.17 13.30 2.51
N LYS A 88 -16.14 12.03 2.09
CA LYS A 88 -15.05 11.13 2.50
C LYS A 88 -13.82 11.45 1.64
N ILE A 89 -12.64 11.44 2.25
CA ILE A 89 -11.38 11.76 1.59
C ILE A 89 -10.38 10.68 2.02
N PRO A 90 -10.22 9.58 1.26
CA PRO A 90 -9.11 8.67 1.47
C PRO A 90 -7.80 9.42 1.22
N ASP A 91 -6.70 8.97 1.81
CA ASP A 91 -5.41 9.58 1.53
C ASP A 91 -5.05 9.44 0.04
N TYR A 92 -5.32 8.27 -0.54
CA TYR A 92 -5.07 8.01 -1.96
C TYR A 92 -6.11 7.08 -2.58
N LEU A 93 -6.40 7.33 -3.85
CA LEU A 93 -6.95 6.34 -4.76
C LEU A 93 -5.86 5.92 -5.74
N PHE A 94 -5.58 4.62 -5.78
CA PHE A 94 -4.53 4.02 -6.58
C PHE A 94 -5.16 3.13 -7.65
N ALA A 95 -4.62 3.18 -8.86
CA ALA A 95 -4.94 2.26 -9.94
C ALA A 95 -3.67 1.63 -10.48
N GLY A 96 -3.77 0.39 -10.93
CA GLY A 96 -2.65 -0.40 -11.42
C GLY A 96 -3.11 -1.31 -12.54
N GLU A 97 -2.31 -1.36 -13.60
CA GLU A 97 -2.55 -2.22 -14.75
C GLU A 97 -2.03 -3.63 -14.49
N ASN A 98 -2.85 -4.62 -14.81
CA ASN A 98 -2.51 -6.03 -14.79
C ASN A 98 -3.19 -6.76 -15.96
N SER A 99 -3.03 -8.09 -16.03
CA SER A 99 -3.60 -8.91 -17.11
C SER A 99 -5.13 -8.85 -17.21
N ASP A 100 -5.81 -8.49 -16.12
CA ASP A 100 -7.26 -8.37 -16.04
C ASP A 100 -7.74 -6.93 -16.30
N GLY A 101 -6.84 -6.02 -16.69
CA GLY A 101 -7.10 -4.60 -16.95
C GLY A 101 -6.65 -3.70 -15.80
N VAL A 102 -7.44 -2.67 -15.50
CA VAL A 102 -7.12 -1.68 -14.44
C VAL A 102 -7.83 -2.07 -13.16
N THR A 103 -7.05 -2.35 -12.12
CA THR A 103 -7.56 -2.58 -10.75
C THR A 103 -7.41 -1.33 -9.91
N TRP A 104 -8.35 -1.10 -8.99
CA TRP A 104 -8.41 0.08 -8.14
C TRP A 104 -8.27 -0.28 -6.67
N TRP A 105 -7.64 0.62 -5.91
CA TRP A 105 -7.45 0.52 -4.47
C TRP A 105 -7.69 1.86 -3.80
N VAL A 106 -8.35 1.85 -2.64
CA VAL A 106 -8.29 2.95 -1.67
C VAL A 106 -7.15 2.65 -0.69
N VAL A 107 -6.28 3.63 -0.48
CA VAL A 107 -5.15 3.52 0.45
C VAL A 107 -5.33 4.56 1.54
N ASP A 108 -5.26 4.09 2.78
CA ASP A 108 -5.31 4.93 3.98
C ASP A 108 -4.08 4.63 4.84
N LEU A 109 -3.44 5.70 5.30
CA LEU A 109 -2.27 5.67 6.14
C LEU A 109 -2.69 5.85 7.59
N LYS A 110 -1.96 5.20 8.49
CA LYS A 110 -2.00 5.44 9.93
C LYS A 110 -0.57 5.61 10.44
N SER A 111 -0.39 5.98 11.70
CA SER A 111 0.94 6.22 12.24
C SER A 111 1.78 4.92 12.26
N PRO A 112 3.11 4.97 12.02
CA PRO A 112 3.99 3.86 12.32
C PRO A 112 4.03 3.51 13.81
N THR A 113 3.68 4.44 14.69
CA THR A 113 3.60 4.18 16.14
C THR A 113 2.32 3.47 16.56
N ASP A 114 1.32 3.42 15.67
CA ASP A 114 0.06 2.80 16.01
C ASP A 114 0.22 1.29 16.15
N ARG A 115 -0.21 0.78 17.30
CA ARG A 115 -0.22 -0.64 17.58
C ARG A 115 -1.39 -1.29 16.86
N LEU A 116 -1.16 -2.46 16.29
CA LEU A 116 -2.22 -3.25 15.63
C LEU A 116 -3.03 -4.01 16.68
N TYR A 117 -2.35 -4.61 17.66
CA TYR A 117 -3.00 -5.48 18.63
C TYR A 117 -2.57 -5.21 20.07
N LYS A 118 -3.45 -5.56 20.99
CA LYS A 118 -3.20 -5.54 22.43
C LYS A 118 -3.74 -6.81 23.06
N GLU A 119 -3.30 -7.09 24.28
CA GLU A 119 -3.94 -8.09 25.12
C GLU A 119 -5.09 -7.46 25.89
N ASP A 120 -6.22 -8.17 25.96
CA ASP A 120 -7.29 -7.85 26.88
C ASP A 120 -6.97 -8.32 28.30
N LYS A 121 -7.89 -8.08 29.24
CA LYS A 121 -7.73 -8.48 30.65
C LYS A 121 -7.61 -10.00 30.85
N ASN A 122 -7.98 -10.80 29.85
CA ASN A 122 -7.94 -12.25 29.86
C ASN A 122 -6.75 -12.81 29.06
N GLY A 123 -5.80 -11.97 28.63
CA GLY A 123 -4.64 -12.36 27.84
C GLY A 123 -4.97 -12.71 26.38
N ARG A 124 -6.17 -12.36 25.89
CA ARG A 124 -6.57 -12.57 24.48
C ARG A 124 -6.07 -11.44 23.62
N ILE A 125 -5.57 -11.79 22.44
CA ILE A 125 -5.18 -10.80 21.42
C ILE A 125 -6.45 -10.17 20.83
N VAL A 126 -6.54 -8.85 20.93
CA VAL A 126 -7.63 -8.05 20.36
C VAL A 126 -7.07 -6.88 19.56
N GLU A 127 -7.84 -6.41 18.60
CA GLU A 127 -7.51 -5.22 17.81
C GLU A 127 -7.46 -3.97 18.70
N THR A 128 -6.57 -3.04 18.36
CA THR A 128 -6.60 -1.70 18.96
C THR A 128 -7.72 -0.86 18.35
N ALA A 129 -8.06 0.25 19.02
CA ALA A 129 -9.05 1.19 18.49
C ALA A 129 -8.57 1.82 17.17
N GLN A 130 -7.26 2.07 17.04
CA GLN A 130 -6.63 2.60 15.84
C GLN A 130 -6.80 1.64 14.66
N LEU A 131 -6.50 0.34 14.86
CA LEU A 131 -6.67 -0.65 13.81
C LEU A 131 -8.15 -0.81 13.44
N ALA A 132 -9.04 -0.97 14.42
CA ALA A 132 -10.47 -1.13 14.18
C ALA A 132 -11.08 0.08 13.44
N SER A 133 -10.68 1.30 13.82
CA SER A 133 -11.10 2.54 13.15
C SER A 133 -10.58 2.60 11.72
N GLY A 134 -9.31 2.27 11.47
CA GLY A 134 -8.73 2.27 10.12
C GLY A 134 -9.40 1.25 9.19
N ILE A 135 -9.71 0.05 9.70
CA ILE A 135 -10.47 -0.96 8.94
C ILE A 135 -11.88 -0.44 8.62
N SER A 136 -12.56 0.16 9.60
CA SER A 136 -13.89 0.73 9.39
C SER A 136 -13.87 1.83 8.33
N GLN A 137 -12.87 2.72 8.38
CA GLN A 137 -12.68 3.81 7.44
C GLN A 137 -12.46 3.30 6.01
N ILE A 138 -11.63 2.26 5.83
CA ILE A 138 -11.42 1.63 4.53
C ILE A 138 -12.71 0.98 4.00
N ARG A 139 -13.45 0.23 4.83
CA ARG A 139 -14.75 -0.36 4.42
C ARG A 139 -15.72 0.71 3.95
N ASP A 140 -15.77 1.80 4.71
CA ASP A 140 -16.58 2.97 4.44
C ASP A 140 -16.26 3.64 3.11
N TYR A 141 -15.00 3.65 2.71
CA TYR A 141 -14.55 4.13 1.39
C TYR A 141 -14.92 3.15 0.29
N ILE A 142 -14.67 1.85 0.48
CA ILE A 142 -15.01 0.82 -0.51
C ILE A 142 -16.51 0.84 -0.79
N ASP A 143 -17.34 0.78 0.25
CA ASP A 143 -18.80 0.78 0.13
C ASP A 143 -19.29 2.03 -0.60
N TYR A 144 -18.70 3.19 -0.30
CA TYR A 144 -19.03 4.43 -0.96
C TYR A 144 -18.65 4.38 -2.45
N CYS A 145 -17.41 4.02 -2.75
CA CYS A 145 -16.89 3.91 -4.10
C CYS A 145 -17.73 2.96 -4.95
N THR A 146 -18.09 1.81 -4.39
CA THR A 146 -18.91 0.79 -5.06
C THR A 146 -20.31 1.28 -5.38
N LYS A 147 -20.95 2.02 -4.47
CA LYS A 147 -22.29 2.60 -4.68
C LYS A 147 -22.29 3.76 -5.67
N ASN A 148 -21.18 4.52 -5.76
CA ASN A 148 -21.12 5.79 -6.47
C ASN A 148 -20.14 5.79 -7.66
N GLN A 149 -19.86 4.62 -8.25
CA GLN A 149 -18.88 4.47 -9.33
C GLN A 149 -19.12 5.44 -10.49
N GLY A 150 -20.37 5.61 -10.93
CA GLY A 150 -20.72 6.53 -12.02
C GLY A 150 -20.35 7.98 -11.74
N TYR A 151 -20.57 8.45 -10.50
CA TYR A 151 -20.17 9.79 -10.09
C TYR A 151 -18.65 9.93 -10.10
N ILE A 152 -17.93 8.95 -9.53
CA ILE A 152 -16.46 8.99 -9.45
C ILE A 152 -15.84 8.99 -10.85
N ARG A 153 -16.36 8.16 -11.77
CA ARG A 153 -15.97 8.13 -13.18
C ARG A 153 -16.11 9.51 -13.84
N GLY A 154 -17.21 10.20 -13.58
CA GLY A 154 -17.44 11.54 -14.13
C GLY A 154 -16.59 12.62 -13.48
N ALA A 155 -16.51 12.64 -12.14
CA ALA A 155 -15.83 13.69 -11.38
C ALA A 155 -14.30 13.64 -11.49
N LEU A 156 -13.72 12.44 -11.62
CA LEU A 156 -12.28 12.23 -11.75
C LEU A 156 -11.87 11.87 -13.18
N GLU A 157 -12.81 11.83 -14.13
CA GLU A 157 -12.59 11.48 -15.55
C GLU A 157 -11.96 10.08 -15.77
N VAL A 158 -12.22 9.15 -14.84
CA VAL A 158 -11.66 7.78 -14.79
C VAL A 158 -12.67 6.74 -15.23
N LYS A 159 -12.89 6.58 -16.54
CA LYS A 159 -13.97 5.71 -17.06
C LYS A 159 -13.87 4.25 -16.60
N SER A 160 -12.66 3.73 -16.40
CA SER A 160 -12.41 2.36 -15.94
C SER A 160 -12.53 2.17 -14.42
N PHE A 161 -12.96 3.19 -13.67
CA PHE A 161 -13.15 3.06 -12.22
C PHE A 161 -14.16 1.97 -11.87
N ALA A 162 -13.75 1.03 -11.03
CA ALA A 162 -14.57 -0.07 -10.53
C ALA A 162 -14.49 -0.14 -9.00
N SER A 163 -15.25 -1.05 -8.39
CA SER A 163 -15.20 -1.31 -6.94
C SER A 163 -13.75 -1.52 -6.49
N PRO A 164 -13.19 -0.63 -5.65
CA PRO A 164 -11.79 -0.74 -5.25
C PRO A 164 -11.60 -1.77 -4.14
N PHE A 165 -10.38 -2.30 -4.06
CA PHE A 165 -9.85 -2.97 -2.87
C PHE A 165 -9.38 -1.94 -1.84
N GLY A 166 -9.10 -2.36 -0.61
CA GLY A 166 -8.62 -1.51 0.47
C GLY A 166 -7.22 -1.87 0.93
N VAL A 167 -6.39 -0.87 1.19
CA VAL A 167 -5.09 -1.03 1.83
C VAL A 167 -4.98 -0.10 3.02
N LEU A 168 -4.75 -0.68 4.19
CA LEU A 168 -4.40 0.06 5.39
C LEU A 168 -2.91 -0.14 5.67
N ILE A 169 -2.14 0.94 5.63
CA ILE A 169 -0.72 0.94 6.03
C ILE A 169 -0.62 1.50 7.45
N ILE A 170 -0.30 0.64 8.42
CA ILE A 170 -0.33 0.97 9.86
C ILE A 170 0.77 0.25 10.61
N GLY A 171 1.39 0.96 11.57
CA GLY A 171 2.28 0.35 12.55
C GLY A 171 3.56 -0.26 11.97
N ARG A 172 4.27 -1.00 12.82
CA ARG A 172 5.58 -1.60 12.53
C ARG A 172 5.59 -3.09 12.84
N GLU A 173 6.42 -3.84 12.14
CA GLU A 173 6.56 -5.28 12.36
C GLU A 173 7.29 -5.64 13.65
N SER A 174 8.01 -4.70 14.25
CA SER A 174 8.63 -4.92 15.56
C SER A 174 7.61 -5.37 16.61
N GLU A 175 6.35 -4.92 16.52
CA GLU A 175 5.25 -5.40 17.37
C GLU A 175 4.91 -6.88 17.13
N LEU A 176 4.98 -7.33 15.87
CA LEU A 176 4.55 -8.66 15.43
C LEU A 176 5.65 -9.70 15.61
N LYS A 177 6.92 -9.32 15.42
CA LYS A 177 8.07 -10.21 15.60
C LYS A 177 8.22 -10.71 17.04
N GLN A 178 7.68 -9.98 18.01
CA GLN A 178 7.74 -10.31 19.43
C GLN A 178 6.62 -11.25 19.88
N ASP A 179 5.54 -11.40 19.11
CA ASP A 179 4.39 -12.24 19.47
C ASP A 179 3.79 -12.94 18.26
N LEU A 180 4.04 -14.24 18.15
CA LEU A 180 3.55 -15.10 17.07
C LEU A 180 2.02 -15.12 16.97
N ARG A 181 1.29 -14.91 18.07
CA ARG A 181 -0.18 -14.84 18.04
C ARG A 181 -0.65 -13.61 17.27
N LYS A 182 -0.03 -12.45 17.50
CA LYS A 182 -0.35 -11.22 16.75
C LYS A 182 -0.04 -11.38 15.26
N GLN A 183 1.07 -12.02 14.92
CA GLN A 183 1.41 -12.34 13.54
C GLN A 183 0.36 -13.25 12.89
N ALA A 184 -0.08 -14.30 13.59
CA ALA A 184 -1.12 -15.20 13.12
C ALA A 184 -2.46 -14.49 12.92
N TYR A 185 -2.88 -13.62 13.85
CA TYR A 185 -4.11 -12.82 13.72
C TYR A 185 -4.08 -11.91 12.47
N LYS A 186 -2.97 -11.21 12.22
CA LYS A 186 -2.82 -10.39 11.02
C LYS A 186 -2.84 -11.22 9.74
N ALA A 187 -2.16 -12.36 9.73
CA ALA A 187 -2.17 -13.28 8.59
C ALA A 187 -3.57 -13.80 8.33
N GLN A 188 -4.28 -14.21 9.38
CA GLN A 188 -5.66 -14.67 9.33
C GLN A 188 -6.58 -13.63 8.71
N PHE A 189 -6.53 -12.38 9.19
CA PHE A 189 -7.33 -11.29 8.64
C PHE A 189 -7.09 -11.12 7.13
N ASN A 190 -5.82 -11.03 6.71
CA ASN A 190 -5.44 -10.80 5.33
C ASN A 190 -5.75 -11.97 4.39
N ASN A 191 -5.80 -13.19 4.92
CA ASN A 191 -6.14 -14.39 4.15
C ASN A 191 -7.66 -14.56 3.98
N TYR A 192 -8.47 -14.16 4.97
CA TYR A 192 -9.94 -14.26 4.87
C TYR A 192 -10.60 -13.02 4.28
N THR A 193 -10.01 -11.85 4.47
CA THR A 193 -10.53 -10.58 3.93
C THR A 193 -9.90 -10.33 2.58
N HIS A 194 -10.60 -10.75 1.53
CA HIS A 194 -10.09 -10.67 0.15
C HIS A 194 -10.07 -9.24 -0.38
N ASN A 195 -10.92 -8.36 0.16
CA ASN A 195 -11.07 -6.98 -0.32
C ASN A 195 -10.26 -5.95 0.47
N ILE A 196 -9.65 -6.28 1.61
CA ILE A 196 -8.86 -5.36 2.45
C ILE A 196 -7.56 -6.03 2.89
N GLN A 197 -6.43 -5.33 2.73
CA GLN A 197 -5.13 -5.77 3.23
C GLN A 197 -4.60 -4.81 4.29
N ILE A 198 -4.24 -5.36 5.45
CA ILE A 198 -3.49 -4.68 6.51
C ILE A 198 -2.00 -4.92 6.27
N ARG A 199 -1.25 -3.84 6.11
CA ARG A 199 0.19 -3.84 5.86
C ARG A 199 0.88 -2.91 6.84
N THR A 200 2.09 -3.28 7.23
CA THR A 200 2.97 -2.47 8.06
C THR A 200 3.88 -1.63 7.17
N TYR A 201 4.44 -0.56 7.73
CA TYR A 201 5.44 0.23 7.01
C TYR A 201 6.68 -0.60 6.63
N ASP A 202 7.10 -1.54 7.47
CA ASP A 202 8.21 -2.46 7.15
C ASP A 202 7.87 -3.34 5.93
N SER A 203 6.64 -3.86 5.87
CA SER A 203 6.18 -4.65 4.73
C SER A 203 6.13 -3.82 3.45
N PHE A 204 5.76 -2.55 3.55
CA PHE A 204 5.73 -1.63 2.42
C PHE A 204 7.13 -1.33 1.88
N LEU A 205 8.07 -0.98 2.77
CA LEU A 205 9.47 -0.75 2.41
C LEU A 205 10.11 -1.96 1.71
N ARG A 206 9.81 -3.18 2.18
CA ARG A 206 10.29 -4.40 1.52
C ARG A 206 9.73 -4.61 0.11
N GLN A 207 8.50 -4.19 -0.17
CA GLN A 207 7.97 -4.26 -1.55
C GLN A 207 8.71 -3.29 -2.45
N ILE A 208 8.93 -2.06 -1.99
CA ILE A 208 9.71 -1.06 -2.73
C ILE A 208 11.10 -1.62 -3.02
N GLU A 209 11.79 -2.15 -2.01
CA GLU A 209 13.12 -2.77 -2.16
C GLU A 209 13.12 -3.96 -3.13
N PHE A 210 12.18 -4.89 -2.99
CA PHE A 210 12.14 -6.11 -3.81
C PHE A 210 11.93 -5.78 -5.29
N TYR A 211 10.93 -4.96 -5.61
CA TYR A 211 10.58 -4.63 -6.98
C TYR A 211 11.54 -3.63 -7.62
N SER A 212 12.14 -2.76 -6.82
CA SER A 212 13.18 -1.88 -7.31
C SER A 212 14.48 -2.62 -7.67
N ARG A 213 14.87 -3.65 -6.90
CA ARG A 213 16.00 -4.54 -7.25
C ARG A 213 15.77 -5.37 -8.50
N SER A 214 14.51 -5.70 -8.77
CA SER A 214 14.12 -6.44 -9.98
C SER A 214 14.10 -5.54 -11.22
N SER A 215 14.27 -4.23 -11.05
CA SER A 215 14.40 -3.26 -12.13
C SER A 215 15.86 -2.90 -12.36
N TYR A 216 16.34 -3.10 -13.59
CA TYR A 216 17.67 -2.68 -14.04
C TYR A 216 17.92 -1.16 -13.91
N LYS A 217 16.88 -0.38 -13.63
CA LYS A 217 16.93 1.07 -13.47
C LYS A 217 17.31 1.55 -12.07
N LEU A 218 17.36 0.67 -11.05
CA LEU A 218 17.60 1.08 -9.65
C LEU A 218 18.68 0.22 -8.94
N PRO A 219 19.93 0.20 -9.43
CA PRO A 219 20.99 -0.68 -8.91
C PRO A 219 21.49 -0.34 -7.48
N PHE A 220 21.19 0.86 -6.96
CA PHE A 220 21.70 1.34 -5.66
C PHE A 220 21.01 0.69 -4.44
N LEU A 221 19.83 0.08 -4.61
CA LEU A 221 18.96 -0.36 -3.51
C LEU A 221 19.41 -1.65 -2.80
N ALA A 222 20.41 -2.34 -3.33
CA ALA A 222 21.07 -3.44 -2.62
C ALA A 222 21.80 -2.96 -1.34
N LYS A 223 22.23 -1.70 -1.29
CA LYS A 223 23.14 -1.19 -0.26
C LYS A 223 22.42 -0.59 0.96
N LEU A 224 21.36 0.20 0.74
CA LEU A 224 20.65 0.91 1.83
C LEU A 224 19.92 -0.02 2.82
N TYR A 225 19.21 -1.03 2.33
CA TYR A 225 18.42 -1.89 3.23
C TYR A 225 19.30 -2.69 4.19
N LYS A 226 20.47 -3.15 3.73
CA LYS A 226 21.47 -3.79 4.59
C LYS A 226 21.96 -2.85 5.70
N LEU A 227 22.09 -1.55 5.39
CA LEU A 227 22.58 -0.54 6.32
C LEU A 227 21.56 -0.22 7.42
N PHE A 228 20.26 -0.19 7.10
CA PHE A 228 19.22 0.25 8.02
C PHE A 228 18.43 -0.88 8.69
N PHE A 229 18.36 -2.07 8.10
CA PHE A 229 17.48 -3.15 8.57
C PHE A 229 18.16 -4.50 8.81
N ILE A 230 19.46 -4.66 8.48
CA ILE A 230 20.20 -5.89 8.77
C ILE A 230 21.27 -5.62 9.83
N ARG A 231 20.89 -5.77 11.11
CA ARG A 231 21.76 -6.47 12.06
C ARG A 231 21.13 -7.85 12.24
N GLU A 232 21.72 -8.84 11.57
CA GLU A 232 21.42 -10.27 11.66
C GLU A 232 19.99 -10.71 11.27
N GLU A 233 19.67 -10.78 9.98
CA GLU A 233 18.74 -11.80 9.49
C GLU A 233 18.92 -11.98 7.97
N LEU A 234 19.13 -13.24 7.57
CA LEU A 234 19.21 -13.65 6.17
C LEU A 234 17.87 -13.34 5.48
N SER A 235 17.93 -12.57 4.40
CA SER A 235 16.78 -12.25 3.57
C SER A 235 16.10 -13.55 3.07
N PRO A 236 14.82 -13.51 2.65
CA PRO A 236 14.17 -14.68 2.05
C PRO A 236 14.96 -15.30 0.88
N TRP A 237 15.74 -14.48 0.14
CA TRP A 237 16.67 -14.92 -0.90
C TRP A 237 17.87 -15.68 -0.36
N ASP A 238 18.44 -15.25 0.76
CA ASP A 238 19.56 -15.95 1.40
C ASP A 238 19.16 -17.34 1.92
N ARG A 239 17.87 -17.55 2.21
CA ARG A 239 17.31 -18.89 2.47
C ARG A 239 17.23 -19.70 1.18
N TRP A 240 16.72 -19.11 0.10
CA TRP A 240 16.55 -19.79 -1.19
C TRP A 240 17.90 -20.20 -1.83
N CYS A 241 18.92 -19.35 -1.75
CA CYS A 241 20.28 -19.66 -2.21
C CYS A 241 20.95 -20.75 -1.37
N LYS A 242 20.68 -20.81 -0.05
CA LYS A 242 21.21 -21.90 0.80
C LYS A 242 20.60 -23.27 0.49
N TYR A 243 19.34 -23.31 0.06
CA TYR A 243 18.67 -24.56 -0.33
C TYR A 243 19.05 -25.04 -1.74
N SER A 244 19.47 -24.13 -2.61
CA SER A 244 19.90 -24.47 -3.99
C SER A 244 21.37 -24.83 -4.11
N SER A 245 22.14 -24.69 -3.02
CA SER A 245 23.55 -25.10 -2.94
C SER A 245 23.78 -26.32 -2.04
N SER A 246 22.71 -27.02 -1.63
CA SER A 246 22.75 -28.26 -0.84
C SER A 246 22.32 -29.51 -1.63
N GLU A 247 22.14 -29.37 -2.94
CA GLU A 247 21.97 -30.48 -3.88
C GLU A 247 23.13 -30.45 -4.87
N ASP A 248 24.32 -30.82 -4.40
CA ASP A 248 25.47 -31.32 -5.18
C ASP A 248 26.18 -32.40 -4.35
#